data_AF-A0A3D6CDD4-F1
#
_entry.id   AF-A0A3D6CDD4-F1
#
_cell.length_a   1.000
_cell.length_b   1.000
_cell.length_c   1.000
_cell.angle_alpha   90.00
_cell.angle_beta   90.00
_cell.angle_gamma   90.00
#
_symmetry.space_group_name_H-M   'P 1'
#
loop_
_entity.id
_entity.type
_entity.pdbx_description
1 polymer ?
#
loop_
_entity_poly.entity_id
_entity_poly.type
_entity_poly.pdbx_seq_one_letter_code
_entity_poly.pdbx_strand_id
1 'polypeptide(L)'
;MTDFLPKAWVALCAILLSTQVTFANTWYVNDASQTGDVFTTAIGNDANPGTAAQPFATILFAINAAANGDTIYVDAGSYTTVFEINKPLTLRGAKFGIPAGPAAVPINRGTDESIINGAIYYGQSRDNITVDGFTVNAGTELRGIEARGLNTVIINNIVIGIPTPLVQQAGIATRANGPLRLHSYLVKNNHVTGFRFGIYFDGNLENSSEFSYNYVANCSTTGIVITGSNGHLFRANVAENNFQGISILKGNQTILENTIKGSSFIGIRLVGTATNSGNIILNNFIQNNAAGIALTDPNPASVNNQAHFNSFTGNTVNIGNTHDATFDATCNWFESTDPVVIAAGISGPVTFAPFLTDGIDSDPGLDGFQPTTSCVVPVLLTSFTGQAKDWTAVLTWSTSSEINSSHFVIERSTDQVRFSSIGRVQAQGFSQTSHAYQFTDADILFGQPVFYRLKMVDLDGTYQYSKVIRLTFNKGASFVQRVFPNPARAGQSIQADITSDSNQWVQVSLLNTAGQRIMQQSIRVQPGQGRYQLNIPSSAKGFMILMIRAEDGTLHTEKMQVN
;
A
#
# COMPACT_ATOMS: atom_id res chain seq x y z
N MET A 1 -38.15 -28.61 31.20
CA MET A 1 -38.17 -28.13 29.81
C MET A 1 -38.99 -26.84 29.84
N THR A 2 -38.27 -25.72 29.82
CA THR A 2 -38.65 -24.30 29.66
C THR A 2 -40.04 -23.81 30.08
N ASP A 3 -40.01 -22.84 30.99
CA ASP A 3 -41.11 -22.08 31.53
C ASP A 3 -40.85 -20.57 31.33
N PHE A 4 -41.93 -19.82 31.13
CA PHE A 4 -42.13 -18.36 31.28
C PHE A 4 -41.45 -17.30 30.36
N LEU A 5 -42.30 -16.46 29.74
CA LEU A 5 -42.08 -15.04 29.43
C LEU A 5 -42.60 -14.19 30.63
N PRO A 6 -42.08 -12.98 31.01
CA PRO A 6 -42.49 -11.69 30.38
C PRO A 6 -41.62 -10.39 30.58
N LYS A 7 -42.00 -9.34 29.82
CA LYS A 7 -41.87 -7.84 29.89
C LYS A 7 -41.18 -7.11 31.09
N ALA A 8 -40.46 -5.98 30.79
CA ALA A 8 -40.64 -4.62 31.39
C ALA A 8 -39.63 -3.55 30.86
N TRP A 9 -39.93 -2.27 31.12
CA TRP A 9 -39.55 -1.03 30.39
C TRP A 9 -38.40 -0.17 30.98
N VAL A 10 -37.77 0.63 30.09
CA VAL A 10 -37.23 2.02 30.16
C VAL A 10 -36.85 2.67 31.52
N ALA A 11 -35.58 3.10 31.64
CA ALA A 11 -35.01 4.34 32.26
C ALA A 11 -33.53 4.07 32.65
N LEU A 12 -32.50 4.94 32.57
CA LEU A 12 -32.28 6.33 32.16
C LEU A 12 -30.74 6.52 32.07
N CYS A 13 -30.30 7.56 31.35
CA CYS A 13 -29.04 8.30 31.53
C CYS A 13 -27.71 7.75 31.00
N ALA A 14 -27.32 8.33 29.87
CA ALA A 14 -26.05 9.01 29.64
C ALA A 14 -24.75 8.22 29.88
N ILE A 15 -24.31 7.54 28.83
CA ILE A 15 -22.88 7.60 28.46
C ILE A 15 -22.82 8.22 27.07
N LEU A 16 -22.78 9.54 27.06
CA LEU A 16 -22.04 10.30 26.06
C LEU A 16 -20.58 9.82 26.15
N LEU A 17 -20.25 8.72 25.49
CA LEU A 17 -18.90 8.57 24.97
C LEU A 17 -18.90 9.49 23.76
N SER A 18 -18.57 10.75 24.04
CA SER A 18 -17.89 11.58 23.06
C SER A 18 -16.74 10.72 22.54
N THR A 19 -16.90 10.10 21.38
CA THR A 19 -15.76 9.89 20.50
C THR A 19 -15.35 11.30 20.12
N GLN A 20 -14.61 11.95 21.03
CA GLN A 20 -13.73 13.02 20.62
C GLN A 20 -12.97 12.41 19.47
N VAL A 21 -13.14 12.99 18.29
CA VAL A 21 -12.19 12.81 17.22
C VAL A 21 -10.90 13.37 17.80
N THR A 22 -10.12 12.52 18.46
CA THR A 22 -8.78 12.86 18.90
C THR A 22 -8.02 13.03 17.59
N PHE A 23 -7.80 14.28 17.20
CA PHE A 23 -6.83 14.56 16.16
C PHE A 23 -5.51 13.92 16.62
N ALA A 24 -4.86 13.18 15.72
CA ALA A 24 -3.54 12.64 15.99
C ALA A 24 -2.61 13.79 16.42
N ASN A 25 -2.11 13.73 17.65
CA ASN A 25 -1.20 14.74 18.16
C ASN A 25 0.18 14.54 17.55
N THR A 26 0.95 15.62 17.56
CA THR A 26 2.34 15.62 17.12
C THR A 26 3.25 15.85 18.30
N TRP A 27 4.28 15.01 18.42
CA TRP A 27 5.29 15.07 19.47
C TRP A 27 6.66 15.25 18.85
N TYR A 28 7.54 15.95 19.57
CA TYR A 28 8.88 16.27 19.10
C TYR A 28 9.93 15.75 20.08
N VAL A 29 10.96 15.12 19.54
CA VAL A 29 12.12 14.60 20.28
C VAL A 29 13.37 15.24 19.69
N ASN A 30 14.25 15.72 20.55
CA ASN A 30 15.57 16.19 20.16
C ASN A 30 16.61 15.68 21.16
N ASP A 31 17.86 15.53 20.74
CA ASP A 31 18.94 15.13 21.62
C ASP A 31 19.52 16.35 22.38
N ALA A 32 20.73 16.22 22.91
CA ALA A 32 21.42 17.31 23.62
C ALA A 32 22.16 18.28 22.68
N SER A 33 21.95 18.16 21.37
CA SER A 33 22.54 18.98 20.31
C SER A 33 21.43 19.71 19.56
N GLN A 34 21.83 20.75 18.80
CA GLN A 34 20.94 21.40 17.82
C GLN A 34 21.48 21.29 16.40
N THR A 35 22.50 20.45 16.22
CA THR A 35 23.23 20.35 14.96
C THR A 35 22.45 19.46 14.01
N GLY A 36 21.97 20.03 12.92
CA GLY A 36 21.22 19.29 11.90
C GLY A 36 19.73 19.15 12.20
N ASP A 37 19.21 19.81 13.24
CA ASP A 37 17.79 19.81 13.58
C ASP A 37 16.94 20.35 12.42
N VAL A 38 15.79 19.71 12.20
CA VAL A 38 14.84 20.02 11.13
C VAL A 38 13.44 20.33 11.71
N PHE A 39 13.13 19.81 12.90
CA PHE A 39 11.80 19.89 13.51
C PHE A 39 11.71 20.82 14.71
N THR A 40 12.80 20.94 15.48
CA THR A 40 12.82 21.73 16.72
C THR A 40 13.88 22.82 16.68
N THR A 41 13.78 23.75 17.63
CA THR A 41 14.75 24.85 17.80
C THR A 41 15.36 24.87 19.20
N ALA A 42 15.22 23.78 19.95
CA ALA A 42 15.69 23.65 21.33
C ALA A 42 16.15 22.21 21.59
N ILE A 43 17.15 22.05 22.45
CA ILE A 43 17.57 20.71 22.92
C ILE A 43 16.45 20.01 23.68
N GLY A 44 16.47 18.68 23.68
CA GLY A 44 15.47 17.88 24.37
C GLY A 44 15.62 17.85 25.89
N ASN A 45 14.48 17.80 26.58
CA ASN A 45 14.39 17.49 28.01
C ASN A 45 13.09 16.74 28.29
N ASP A 46 13.14 15.58 28.95
CA ASP A 46 11.93 14.79 29.24
C ASP A 46 10.98 15.45 30.27
N ALA A 47 11.39 16.55 30.91
CA ALA A 47 10.49 17.41 31.69
C ALA A 47 9.65 18.37 30.81
N ASN A 48 9.96 18.50 29.52
CA ASN A 48 9.26 19.37 28.60
C ASN A 48 7.89 18.79 28.20
N PRO A 49 6.97 19.60 27.65
CA PRO A 49 5.68 19.13 27.15
C PRO A 49 5.72 18.41 25.79
N GLY A 50 6.88 18.25 25.15
CA GLY A 50 7.02 17.54 23.87
C GLY A 50 6.61 18.33 22.63
N THR A 51 6.64 19.67 22.70
CA THR A 51 6.34 20.58 21.59
C THR A 51 7.60 20.91 20.79
N ALA A 52 7.48 21.49 19.59
CA ALA A 52 8.64 21.86 18.78
C ALA A 52 9.59 22.87 19.48
N ALA A 53 9.05 23.75 20.34
CA ALA A 53 9.85 24.72 21.10
C ALA A 53 10.41 24.15 22.41
N GLN A 54 9.82 23.06 22.91
CA GLN A 54 10.22 22.38 24.14
C GLN A 54 10.06 20.86 23.91
N PRO A 55 11.01 20.23 23.19
CA PRO A 55 10.91 18.83 22.81
C PRO A 55 11.32 17.90 23.95
N PHE A 56 10.88 16.64 23.89
CA PHE A 56 11.39 15.59 24.77
C PHE A 56 12.85 15.28 24.45
N ALA A 57 13.60 14.72 25.40
CA ALA A 57 14.97 14.25 25.19
C ALA A 57 15.03 12.85 24.59
N THR A 58 14.07 11.98 24.93
CA THR A 58 14.14 10.56 24.55
C THR A 58 12.94 10.09 23.76
N ILE A 59 13.21 9.23 22.76
CA ILE A 59 12.19 8.60 21.93
C ILE A 59 11.22 7.76 22.78
N LEU A 60 11.74 7.03 23.77
CA LEU A 60 10.92 6.20 24.65
C LEU A 60 9.94 7.04 25.48
N PHE A 61 10.37 8.22 25.97
CA PHE A 61 9.47 9.11 26.70
C PHE A 61 8.33 9.60 25.80
N ALA A 62 8.64 10.02 24.57
CA ALA A 62 7.63 10.42 23.58
C ALA A 62 6.65 9.28 23.25
N ILE A 63 7.14 8.04 23.08
CA ILE A 63 6.28 6.86 22.86
C ILE A 63 5.33 6.65 24.05
N ASN A 64 5.82 6.80 25.28
CA ASN A 64 5.00 6.65 26.47
C ASN A 64 3.93 7.74 26.59
N ALA A 65 4.28 8.99 26.28
CA ALA A 65 3.38 10.15 26.28
C ALA A 65 2.31 10.11 25.17
N ALA A 66 2.68 9.59 24.00
CA ALA A 66 1.81 9.55 22.82
C ALA A 66 0.54 8.68 23.02
N ALA A 67 -0.56 9.11 22.42
CA ALA A 67 -1.79 8.34 22.27
C ALA A 67 -1.78 7.49 20.97
N ASN A 68 -2.78 6.63 20.82
CA ASN A 68 -2.92 5.82 19.61
C ASN A 68 -3.15 6.71 18.38
N GLY A 69 -2.36 6.50 17.33
CA GLY A 69 -2.45 7.22 16.06
C GLY A 69 -1.61 8.49 15.99
N ASP A 70 -0.95 8.89 17.08
CA ASP A 70 -0.09 10.07 17.12
C ASP A 70 1.16 9.90 16.24
N THR A 71 1.78 11.04 15.90
CA THR A 71 3.06 11.10 15.18
C THR A 71 4.16 11.67 16.07
N ILE A 72 5.32 11.03 16.07
CA ILE A 72 6.53 11.48 16.76
C ILE A 72 7.57 11.84 15.71
N TYR A 73 8.03 13.10 15.72
CA TYR A 73 9.16 13.58 14.93
C TYR A 73 10.41 13.59 15.81
N VAL A 74 11.48 13.01 15.29
CA VAL A 74 12.77 12.90 15.97
C VAL A 74 13.79 13.68 15.16
N ASP A 75 14.43 14.67 15.77
CA ASP A 75 15.45 15.46 15.12
C ASP A 75 16.72 14.65 14.82
N ALA A 76 17.59 15.22 13.98
CA ALA A 76 18.91 14.68 13.77
C ALA A 76 19.66 14.59 15.10
N GLY A 77 20.45 13.54 15.28
CA GLY A 77 21.09 13.30 16.56
C GLY A 77 21.38 11.84 16.83
N SER A 78 22.01 11.58 17.97
CA SER A 78 22.38 10.22 18.40
C SER A 78 21.58 9.77 19.62
N TYR A 79 20.76 8.76 19.43
CA TYR A 79 19.87 8.19 20.44
C TYR A 79 20.30 6.76 20.77
N THR A 80 21.03 6.58 21.88
CA THR A 80 21.49 5.25 22.31
C THR A 80 20.41 4.57 23.14
N THR A 81 19.64 3.68 22.53
CA THR A 81 18.50 3.05 23.17
C THR A 81 17.99 1.82 22.40
N VAL A 82 17.39 0.89 23.14
CA VAL A 82 16.49 -0.14 22.60
C VAL A 82 15.11 0.16 23.15
N PHE A 83 14.11 0.27 22.28
CA PHE A 83 12.74 0.55 22.70
C PHE A 83 11.70 -0.30 21.98
N GLU A 84 10.56 -0.49 22.66
CA GLU A 84 9.39 -1.14 22.10
C GLU A 84 8.31 -0.11 21.77
N ILE A 85 7.79 -0.14 20.54
CA ILE A 85 6.58 0.60 20.17
C ILE A 85 5.37 -0.25 20.56
N ASN A 86 4.73 0.12 21.68
CA ASN A 86 3.65 -0.68 22.28
C ASN A 86 2.23 -0.23 21.91
N LYS A 87 2.09 0.70 20.96
CA LYS A 87 0.82 1.28 20.54
C LYS A 87 0.87 1.73 19.06
N PRO A 88 -0.28 1.83 18.36
CA PRO A 88 -0.33 2.39 17.01
C PRO A 88 0.24 3.81 16.99
N LEU A 89 1.27 4.08 16.19
CA LEU A 89 1.84 5.41 16.01
C LEU A 89 2.70 5.50 14.74
N THR A 90 3.00 6.73 14.33
CA THR A 90 3.97 7.02 13.28
C THR A 90 5.23 7.61 13.88
N LEU A 91 6.38 6.99 13.64
CA LEU A 91 7.69 7.47 14.07
C LEU A 91 8.46 7.96 12.83
N ARG A 92 8.88 9.23 12.84
CA ARG A 92 9.57 9.90 11.73
C ARG A 92 10.90 10.47 12.19
N GLY A 93 11.98 10.07 11.52
CA GLY A 93 13.31 10.64 11.71
C GLY A 93 13.55 11.85 10.80
N ALA A 94 14.70 12.49 10.96
CA ALA A 94 15.13 13.65 10.18
C ALA A 94 15.15 13.42 8.66
N LYS A 95 15.24 12.16 8.21
CA LYS A 95 15.19 11.78 6.78
C LYS A 95 13.87 11.12 6.37
N PHE A 96 12.77 11.35 7.08
CA PHE A 96 11.48 10.81 6.67
C PHE A 96 11.14 11.24 5.23
N GLY A 97 10.59 10.31 4.44
CA GLY A 97 10.30 10.55 3.02
C GLY A 97 11.52 10.62 2.09
N ILE A 98 12.76 10.53 2.59
CA ILE A 98 13.98 10.52 1.77
C ILE A 98 14.48 9.08 1.60
N PRO A 99 14.39 8.47 0.39
CA PRO A 99 14.71 7.07 0.19
C PRO A 99 16.15 6.68 0.60
N ALA A 100 16.29 5.49 1.20
CA ALA A 100 17.58 4.85 1.47
C ALA A 100 17.86 3.64 0.55
N GLY A 101 16.91 3.30 -0.32
CA GLY A 101 16.97 2.12 -1.18
C GLY A 101 18.05 2.18 -2.29
N PRO A 102 17.97 1.31 -3.30
CA PRO A 102 18.97 1.17 -4.35
C PRO A 102 19.37 2.48 -5.05
N ALA A 103 18.40 3.35 -5.36
CA ALA A 103 18.65 4.63 -6.02
C ALA A 103 19.50 5.60 -5.18
N ALA A 104 19.61 5.34 -3.88
CA ALA A 104 20.43 6.13 -2.97
C ALA A 104 21.84 5.58 -2.80
N VAL A 105 22.24 4.44 -3.41
CA VAL A 105 23.56 3.83 -3.19
C VAL A 105 24.61 4.31 -4.21
N PRO A 106 25.82 4.74 -3.79
CA PRO A 106 26.30 4.90 -2.41
C PRO A 106 25.50 5.93 -1.62
N ILE A 107 25.14 5.60 -0.37
CA ILE A 107 24.25 6.43 0.46
C ILE A 107 24.77 7.87 0.51
N ASN A 108 23.98 8.79 -0.02
CA ASN A 108 24.28 10.22 0.00
C ASN A 108 23.04 11.07 0.30
N ARG A 109 22.38 10.78 1.43
CA ARG A 109 21.25 11.58 1.93
C ARG A 109 21.66 12.68 2.93
N GLY A 110 22.95 13.04 2.91
CA GLY A 110 23.57 14.07 3.75
C GLY A 110 24.00 13.60 5.13
N THR A 111 24.63 14.50 5.89
CA THR A 111 24.71 14.42 7.36
C THR A 111 23.36 14.81 7.95
N ASP A 112 23.14 14.74 9.26
CA ASP A 112 21.87 15.12 9.92
C ASP A 112 20.80 14.00 9.92
N GLU A 113 21.19 12.84 10.48
CA GLU A 113 20.35 11.65 10.64
C GLU A 113 19.82 11.52 12.06
N SER A 114 18.60 11.01 12.22
CA SER A 114 18.17 10.45 13.51
C SER A 114 18.77 9.05 13.66
N ILE A 115 19.90 8.98 14.37
CA ILE A 115 20.68 7.75 14.55
C ILE A 115 20.26 7.07 15.84
N ILE A 116 19.67 5.88 15.73
CA ILE A 116 19.39 5.00 16.86
C ILE A 116 20.56 4.02 17.00
N ASN A 117 21.35 4.17 18.06
CA ASN A 117 22.37 3.19 18.44
C ASN A 117 21.70 2.13 19.33
N GLY A 118 21.09 1.14 18.68
CA GLY A 118 20.29 0.09 19.30
C GLY A 118 19.27 -0.49 18.33
N ALA A 119 18.03 -0.67 18.78
CA ALA A 119 17.01 -1.42 18.02
C ALA A 119 15.59 -0.90 18.25
N ILE A 120 14.72 -1.16 17.27
CA ILE A 120 13.29 -0.83 17.30
C ILE A 120 12.49 -2.12 17.27
N TYR A 121 11.71 -2.38 18.32
CA TYR A 121 10.89 -3.59 18.44
C TYR A 121 9.40 -3.26 18.57
N TYR A 122 8.52 -4.13 18.06
CA TYR A 122 7.10 -4.11 18.45
C TYR A 122 6.42 -5.47 18.24
N GLY A 123 5.65 -5.88 19.25
CA GLY A 123 5.05 -7.22 19.37
C GLY A 123 3.80 -7.49 18.50
N GLN A 124 3.30 -8.73 18.58
CA GLN A 124 2.29 -9.35 17.68
C GLN A 124 0.87 -8.77 17.76
N SER A 125 0.65 -7.79 18.63
CA SER A 125 -0.63 -7.09 18.81
C SER A 125 -0.48 -5.58 18.68
N ARG A 126 0.60 -5.14 18.03
CA ARG A 126 0.96 -3.72 17.86
C ARG A 126 0.80 -3.32 16.41
N ASP A 127 -0.44 -3.07 16.03
CA ASP A 127 -0.83 -2.81 14.64
C ASP A 127 -0.71 -1.33 14.27
N ASN A 128 -0.65 -1.04 12.97
CA ASN A 128 -0.63 0.31 12.39
C ASN A 128 0.55 1.17 12.90
N ILE A 129 1.75 0.60 12.80
CA ILE A 129 3.00 1.29 13.14
C ILE A 129 3.76 1.64 11.87
N THR A 130 4.21 2.89 11.78
CA THR A 130 5.09 3.37 10.71
C THR A 130 6.45 3.78 11.29
N VAL A 131 7.53 3.34 10.66
CA VAL A 131 8.91 3.78 10.94
C VAL A 131 9.52 4.31 9.65
N ASP A 132 9.82 5.62 9.62
CA ASP A 132 10.24 6.33 8.41
C ASP A 132 11.47 7.21 8.66
N GLY A 133 12.55 6.97 7.92
CA GLY A 133 13.65 7.94 7.81
C GLY A 133 14.72 7.90 8.91
N PHE A 134 14.94 6.75 9.54
CA PHE A 134 15.98 6.58 10.57
C PHE A 134 17.27 5.97 10.03
N THR A 135 18.36 6.17 10.76
CA THR A 135 19.51 5.25 10.74
C THR A 135 19.47 4.41 12.02
N VAL A 136 19.44 3.09 11.92
CA VAL A 136 19.43 2.15 13.04
C VAL A 136 20.74 1.37 13.02
N ASN A 137 21.59 1.61 14.01
CA ASN A 137 22.86 0.91 14.21
C ASN A 137 22.69 -0.14 15.32
N ALA A 138 22.50 -1.40 14.91
CA ALA A 138 22.20 -2.52 15.79
C ALA A 138 23.46 -3.19 16.39
N GLY A 139 24.65 -2.87 15.90
CA GLY A 139 25.90 -3.49 16.37
C GLY A 139 25.96 -5.01 16.16
N THR A 140 26.55 -5.74 17.11
CA THR A 140 26.97 -7.16 16.97
C THR A 140 25.97 -8.21 17.44
N GLU A 141 24.93 -7.82 18.18
CA GLU A 141 24.04 -8.78 18.87
C GLU A 141 22.55 -8.53 18.64
N LEU A 142 22.17 -7.29 18.32
CA LEU A 142 20.77 -6.93 18.18
C LEU A 142 20.23 -7.24 16.79
N ARG A 143 18.90 -7.27 16.70
CA ARG A 143 18.17 -7.11 15.45
C ARG A 143 17.93 -5.63 15.22
N GLY A 144 17.81 -5.19 13.97
CA GLY A 144 17.59 -3.77 13.67
C GLY A 144 16.17 -3.32 13.99
N ILE A 145 15.25 -3.63 13.07
CA ILE A 145 13.81 -3.32 13.21
C ILE A 145 13.05 -4.65 13.22
N GLU A 146 12.47 -5.00 14.37
CA GLU A 146 11.62 -6.19 14.49
C GLU A 146 10.15 -5.80 14.64
N ALA A 147 9.40 -6.11 13.60
CA ALA A 147 7.99 -5.83 13.47
C ALA A 147 7.16 -7.10 13.60
N ARG A 148 6.10 -7.08 14.39
CA ARG A 148 5.21 -8.25 14.51
C ARG A 148 3.72 -7.92 14.38
N GLY A 149 3.35 -6.64 14.22
CA GLY A 149 1.95 -6.23 14.06
C GLY A 149 1.47 -6.18 12.61
N LEU A 150 0.16 -5.94 12.45
CA LEU A 150 -0.52 -5.73 11.15
C LEU A 150 -0.34 -4.28 10.66
N ASN A 151 -0.43 -4.07 9.34
CA ASN A 151 -0.35 -2.76 8.67
C ASN A 151 0.93 -2.02 9.05
N THR A 152 2.01 -2.78 9.08
CA THR A 152 3.33 -2.24 9.38
C THR A 152 3.91 -1.59 8.14
N VAL A 153 4.45 -0.39 8.32
CA VAL A 153 5.16 0.35 7.29
C VAL A 153 6.58 0.64 7.77
N ILE A 154 7.58 0.10 7.09
CA ILE A 154 9.00 0.33 7.37
C ILE A 154 9.63 0.89 6.11
N ILE A 155 9.89 2.18 6.10
CA ILE A 155 10.30 2.88 4.89
C ILE A 155 11.49 3.81 5.08
N ASN A 156 12.30 3.95 4.04
CA ASN A 156 13.37 4.95 4.00
C ASN A 156 14.36 4.84 5.18
N ASN A 157 14.59 3.64 5.73
CA ASN A 157 15.52 3.47 6.85
C ASN A 157 16.87 2.93 6.37
N ILE A 158 17.94 3.34 7.04
CA ILE A 158 19.24 2.69 6.98
C ILE A 158 19.34 1.80 8.21
N VAL A 159 19.64 0.51 8.03
CA VAL A 159 19.75 -0.47 9.11
C VAL A 159 21.10 -1.18 8.98
N ILE A 160 21.96 -1.00 9.96
CA ILE A 160 23.35 -1.44 9.94
C ILE A 160 23.58 -2.40 11.11
N GLY A 161 24.16 -3.55 10.81
CA GLY A 161 24.61 -4.53 11.79
C GLY A 161 26.08 -4.86 11.60
N ILE A 162 26.60 -5.67 12.52
CA ILE A 162 27.89 -6.33 12.41
C ILE A 162 27.62 -7.84 12.52
N PRO A 163 27.82 -8.62 11.45
CA PRO A 163 27.36 -9.99 11.40
C PRO A 163 28.20 -10.87 12.34
N THR A 164 27.53 -11.61 13.23
CA THR A 164 28.16 -12.60 14.11
C THR A 164 27.65 -14.01 13.77
N PRO A 165 28.54 -15.00 13.47
CA PRO A 165 28.12 -16.30 12.93
C PRO A 165 27.15 -17.11 13.79
N LEU A 166 27.14 -16.88 15.11
CA LEU A 166 26.37 -17.67 16.07
C LEU A 166 25.10 -16.96 16.57
N VAL A 167 24.90 -15.68 16.24
CA VAL A 167 23.72 -14.94 16.68
C VAL A 167 22.65 -14.95 15.59
N GLN A 168 21.39 -15.12 15.98
CA GLN A 168 20.27 -15.01 15.06
C GLN A 168 19.90 -13.53 14.86
N GLN A 169 20.72 -12.83 14.08
CA GLN A 169 20.50 -11.43 13.73
C GLN A 169 19.69 -11.29 12.44
N ALA A 170 18.79 -10.32 12.45
CA ALA A 170 18.05 -9.87 11.28
C ALA A 170 18.07 -8.33 11.24
N GLY A 171 18.26 -7.75 10.07
CA GLY A 171 18.22 -6.31 9.89
C GLY A 171 16.80 -5.79 10.04
N ILE A 172 15.92 -6.16 9.12
CA ILE A 172 14.48 -5.94 9.25
C ILE A 172 13.80 -7.31 9.34
N ALA A 173 13.02 -7.55 10.39
CA ALA A 173 12.30 -8.80 10.56
C ALA A 173 10.81 -8.55 10.72
N THR A 174 9.99 -9.32 10.02
CA THR A 174 8.55 -9.39 10.27
C THR A 174 8.24 -10.81 10.75
N ARG A 175 7.88 -10.99 12.04
CA ARG A 175 7.61 -12.33 12.60
C ARG A 175 6.16 -12.47 13.05
N ALA A 176 5.41 -13.31 12.35
CA ALA A 176 4.01 -13.64 12.66
C ALA A 176 3.85 -14.84 13.63
N ASN A 177 4.74 -15.01 14.63
CA ASN A 177 4.61 -16.10 15.63
C ASN A 177 3.49 -15.87 16.67
N GLY A 178 2.40 -15.22 16.28
CA GLY A 178 1.29 -14.82 17.14
C GLY A 178 -0.01 -15.55 16.85
N PRO A 179 -1.12 -15.20 17.53
CA PRO A 179 -2.43 -15.75 17.21
C PRO A 179 -2.71 -15.58 15.71
N LEU A 180 -3.39 -16.55 15.11
CA LEU A 180 -3.69 -16.60 13.68
C LEU A 180 -4.41 -15.32 13.24
N ARG A 181 -3.66 -14.38 12.67
CA ARG A 181 -4.12 -13.07 12.20
C ARG A 181 -3.47 -12.81 10.86
N LEU A 182 -4.23 -12.22 9.93
CA LEU A 182 -3.69 -11.75 8.66
C LEU A 182 -2.85 -10.51 8.95
N HIS A 183 -1.58 -10.51 8.56
CA HIS A 183 -0.70 -9.34 8.60
C HIS A 183 -0.50 -8.77 7.19
N SER A 184 -0.16 -7.49 7.09
CA SER A 184 0.26 -6.86 5.84
C SER A 184 1.42 -5.93 6.14
N TYR A 185 2.46 -5.99 5.31
CA TYR A 185 3.69 -5.24 5.47
C TYR A 185 3.99 -4.45 4.20
N LEU A 186 4.41 -3.21 4.39
CA LEU A 186 5.09 -2.41 3.36
C LEU A 186 6.51 -2.15 3.85
N VAL A 187 7.48 -2.85 3.26
CA VAL A 187 8.90 -2.65 3.53
C VAL A 187 9.53 -2.09 2.27
N LYS A 188 9.81 -0.79 2.27
CA LYS A 188 10.19 -0.10 1.04
C LYS A 188 11.31 0.92 1.20
N ASN A 189 12.18 1.06 0.19
CA ASN A 189 13.23 2.09 0.17
C ASN A 189 14.22 1.99 1.35
N ASN A 190 14.41 0.81 1.94
CA ASN A 190 15.36 0.65 3.05
C ASN A 190 16.74 0.23 2.53
N HIS A 191 17.79 0.63 3.26
CA HIS A 191 19.14 0.08 3.14
C HIS A 191 19.40 -0.84 4.32
N VAL A 192 19.73 -2.11 4.10
CA VAL A 192 20.01 -3.08 5.16
C VAL A 192 21.35 -3.75 4.89
N THR A 193 22.29 -3.66 5.82
CA THR A 193 23.64 -4.20 5.62
C THR A 193 24.26 -4.78 6.89
N GLY A 194 25.11 -5.79 6.73
CA GLY A 194 25.93 -6.33 7.82
C GLY A 194 25.16 -7.19 8.84
N PHE A 195 24.16 -7.95 8.40
CA PHE A 195 23.43 -8.88 9.26
C PHE A 195 23.67 -10.33 8.87
N ARG A 196 23.28 -11.28 9.72
CA ARG A 196 23.18 -12.67 9.28
C ARG A 196 22.10 -12.83 8.22
N PHE A 197 20.91 -12.29 8.51
CA PHE A 197 19.80 -12.16 7.57
C PHE A 197 19.49 -10.69 7.37
N GLY A 198 19.40 -10.20 6.13
CA GLY A 198 19.08 -8.79 5.88
C GLY A 198 17.63 -8.48 6.21
N ILE A 199 16.73 -8.88 5.32
CA ILE A 199 15.28 -8.83 5.53
C ILE A 199 14.79 -10.26 5.79
N TYR A 200 14.19 -10.49 6.95
CA TYR A 200 13.68 -11.79 7.37
C TYR A 200 12.15 -11.74 7.47
N PHE A 201 11.48 -12.29 6.47
CA PHE A 201 10.03 -12.33 6.38
C PHE A 201 9.50 -13.69 6.83
N ASP A 202 8.74 -13.71 7.93
CA ASP A 202 8.23 -14.92 8.55
C ASP A 202 6.73 -14.85 8.78
N GLY A 203 5.99 -15.45 7.85
CA GLY A 203 4.54 -15.53 7.81
C GLY A 203 4.03 -16.96 7.86
N ASN A 204 2.89 -17.17 8.51
CA ASN A 204 2.11 -18.40 8.31
C ASN A 204 0.75 -18.09 7.66
N LEU A 205 0.15 -16.93 7.98
CA LEU A 205 -1.10 -16.42 7.41
C LEU A 205 -0.99 -14.90 7.26
N GLU A 206 -0.90 -14.41 6.03
CA GLU A 206 -0.70 -12.99 5.76
C GLU A 206 -1.49 -12.56 4.53
N ASN A 207 -1.90 -11.30 4.51
CA ASN A 207 -2.31 -10.63 3.28
C ASN A 207 -1.05 -10.34 2.45
N SER A 208 -1.24 -10.20 1.14
CA SER A 208 -0.20 -9.74 0.23
C SER A 208 0.55 -8.54 0.81
N SER A 209 1.86 -8.71 0.95
CA SER A 209 2.79 -7.70 1.45
C SER A 209 3.75 -7.31 0.34
N GLU A 210 4.27 -6.09 0.42
CA GLU A 210 5.18 -5.53 -0.57
C GLU A 210 6.55 -5.26 0.06
N PHE A 211 7.57 -5.85 -0.56
CA PHE A 211 8.97 -5.62 -0.28
C PHE A 211 9.58 -5.03 -1.54
N SER A 212 9.66 -3.69 -1.60
CA SER A 212 10.06 -3.02 -2.83
C SER A 212 11.18 -2.01 -2.66
N TYR A 213 12.07 -1.89 -3.64
CA TYR A 213 13.14 -0.90 -3.65
C TYR A 213 14.01 -0.94 -2.39
N ASN A 214 14.25 -2.12 -1.80
CA ASN A 214 15.19 -2.26 -0.69
C ASN A 214 16.58 -2.63 -1.22
N TYR A 215 17.62 -2.07 -0.64
CA TYR A 215 19.00 -2.45 -0.90
C TYR A 215 19.49 -3.28 0.28
N VAL A 216 19.85 -4.53 0.05
CA VAL A 216 20.23 -5.50 1.07
C VAL A 216 21.59 -6.09 0.74
N ALA A 217 22.59 -5.83 1.57
CA ALA A 217 23.96 -6.19 1.24
C ALA A 217 24.77 -6.80 2.38
N ASN A 218 25.85 -7.49 2.01
CA ASN A 218 26.88 -8.00 2.92
C ASN A 218 26.32 -8.87 4.05
N CYS A 219 25.24 -9.62 3.78
CA CYS A 219 24.66 -10.52 4.76
C CYS A 219 25.41 -11.85 4.77
N SER A 220 25.79 -12.31 5.96
CA SER A 220 26.61 -13.53 6.11
C SER A 220 25.86 -14.83 5.84
N THR A 221 24.53 -14.80 5.69
CA THR A 221 23.72 -15.95 5.25
C THR A 221 22.82 -15.59 4.08
N THR A 222 21.81 -14.76 4.27
CA THR A 222 20.87 -14.45 3.18
C THR A 222 20.47 -12.98 3.22
N GLY A 223 20.42 -12.33 2.06
CA GLY A 223 19.89 -10.98 1.93
C GLY A 223 18.42 -10.95 2.34
N ILE A 224 17.55 -11.59 1.56
CA ILE A 224 16.10 -11.62 1.81
C ILE A 224 15.64 -13.06 2.04
N VAL A 225 15.01 -13.32 3.18
CA VAL A 225 14.47 -14.64 3.55
C VAL A 225 12.95 -14.58 3.62
N ILE A 226 12.28 -15.60 3.07
CA ILE A 226 10.83 -15.73 3.04
C ILE A 226 10.48 -17.11 3.61
N THR A 227 9.94 -17.19 4.83
CA THR A 227 9.75 -18.46 5.56
C THR A 227 8.33 -19.01 5.59
N GLY A 228 7.36 -18.30 5.03
CA GLY A 228 6.00 -18.78 4.79
C GLY A 228 5.04 -17.62 4.54
N SER A 229 3.86 -17.97 3.99
CA SER A 229 2.80 -17.13 3.37
C SER A 229 2.86 -17.06 1.83
N ASN A 230 1.80 -16.58 1.19
CA ASN A 230 1.61 -16.62 -0.27
C ASN A 230 1.14 -15.27 -0.80
N GLY A 231 1.54 -14.95 -2.03
CA GLY A 231 1.06 -13.77 -2.75
C GLY A 231 1.78 -12.48 -2.37
N HIS A 232 3.03 -12.55 -1.91
CA HIS A 232 3.85 -11.39 -1.61
C HIS A 232 4.64 -10.96 -2.84
N LEU A 233 4.86 -9.65 -2.93
CA LEU A 233 5.58 -9.01 -4.02
C LEU A 233 6.95 -8.56 -3.55
N PHE A 234 8.00 -9.08 -4.17
CA PHE A 234 9.38 -8.66 -3.98
C PHE A 234 9.86 -7.99 -5.25
N ARG A 235 9.89 -6.66 -5.24
CA ARG A 235 10.08 -5.88 -6.46
C ARG A 235 11.23 -4.89 -6.41
N ALA A 236 12.05 -4.82 -7.45
CA ALA A 236 13.06 -3.76 -7.60
C ALA A 236 14.03 -3.65 -6.41
N ASN A 237 14.23 -4.74 -5.67
CA ASN A 237 15.22 -4.79 -4.60
C ASN A 237 16.60 -5.06 -5.20
N VAL A 238 17.64 -4.63 -4.50
CA VAL A 238 19.02 -5.06 -4.77
C VAL A 238 19.45 -5.98 -3.63
N ALA A 239 19.85 -7.20 -3.96
CA ALA A 239 20.50 -8.14 -3.05
C ALA A 239 21.96 -8.32 -3.49
N GLU A 240 22.90 -7.72 -2.76
CA GLU A 240 24.31 -7.60 -3.17
C GLU A 240 25.30 -8.21 -2.18
N ASN A 241 26.28 -8.98 -2.67
CA ASN A 241 27.41 -9.50 -1.88
C ASN A 241 26.98 -10.27 -0.62
N ASN A 242 25.88 -11.01 -0.73
CA ASN A 242 25.37 -11.87 0.34
C ASN A 242 25.91 -13.30 0.15
N PHE A 243 25.81 -14.16 1.17
CA PHE A 243 26.03 -15.59 0.90
C PHE A 243 24.93 -16.15 -0.02
N GLN A 244 23.67 -15.81 0.24
CA GLN A 244 22.53 -16.01 -0.66
C GLN A 244 21.80 -14.68 -0.90
N GLY A 245 21.31 -14.44 -2.11
CA GLY A 245 20.57 -13.22 -2.43
C GLY A 245 19.16 -13.22 -1.81
N ILE A 246 18.25 -13.98 -2.41
CA ILE A 246 16.86 -14.18 -1.98
C ILE A 246 16.62 -15.66 -1.76
N SER A 247 16.05 -16.06 -0.63
CA SER A 247 15.70 -17.45 -0.34
C SER A 247 14.22 -17.59 0.01
N ILE A 248 13.52 -18.40 -0.78
CA ILE A 248 12.10 -18.75 -0.60
C ILE A 248 12.04 -20.14 0.03
N LEU A 249 11.72 -20.19 1.32
CA LEU A 249 11.60 -21.44 2.05
C LEU A 249 10.23 -22.06 1.89
N LYS A 250 9.17 -21.26 1.74
CA LYS A 250 7.77 -21.68 1.65
C LYS A 250 6.94 -20.75 0.77
N GLY A 251 5.90 -21.32 0.16
CA GLY A 251 4.81 -20.57 -0.46
C GLY A 251 5.07 -20.11 -1.89
N ASN A 252 4.16 -19.27 -2.36
CA ASN A 252 4.04 -18.82 -3.74
C ASN A 252 4.28 -17.32 -3.78
N GLN A 253 5.40 -16.87 -4.36
CA GLN A 253 5.83 -15.47 -4.36
C GLN A 253 5.99 -14.93 -5.77
N THR A 254 5.92 -13.60 -5.89
CA THR A 254 6.30 -12.88 -7.10
C THR A 254 7.62 -12.14 -6.86
N ILE A 255 8.67 -12.54 -7.57
CA ILE A 255 10.03 -11.96 -7.51
C ILE A 255 10.30 -11.25 -8.83
N LEU A 256 10.34 -9.93 -8.80
CA LEU A 256 10.20 -9.09 -9.97
C LEU A 256 11.19 -7.93 -10.03
N GLU A 257 11.84 -7.69 -11.16
CA GLU A 257 12.70 -6.51 -11.37
C GLU A 257 13.85 -6.36 -10.35
N ASN A 258 14.20 -7.41 -9.61
CA ASN A 258 15.26 -7.32 -8.62
C ASN A 258 16.62 -7.43 -9.28
N THR A 259 17.63 -6.81 -8.69
CA THR A 259 19.03 -7.06 -9.01
C THR A 259 19.65 -7.93 -7.93
N ILE A 260 20.05 -9.14 -8.27
CA ILE A 260 20.71 -10.09 -7.38
C ILE A 260 22.13 -10.29 -7.87
N LYS A 261 23.11 -9.76 -7.13
CA LYS A 261 24.50 -9.75 -7.58
C LYS A 261 25.53 -10.14 -6.54
N GLY A 262 26.58 -10.82 -6.99
CA GLY A 262 27.75 -11.12 -6.17
C GLY A 262 27.48 -12.11 -5.03
N SER A 263 26.42 -12.93 -5.11
CA SER A 263 26.14 -13.90 -4.06
C SER A 263 27.18 -15.03 -4.11
N SER A 264 27.85 -15.29 -2.99
CA SER A 264 28.92 -16.31 -2.94
C SER A 264 28.40 -17.75 -3.00
N PHE A 265 27.08 -17.95 -2.89
CA PHE A 265 26.44 -19.25 -3.08
C PHE A 265 25.30 -19.22 -4.11
N ILE A 266 24.08 -18.78 -3.74
CA ILE A 266 22.93 -18.80 -4.65
C ILE A 266 22.29 -17.41 -4.69
N GLY A 267 22.06 -16.89 -5.90
CA GLY A 267 21.31 -15.66 -6.12
C GLY A 267 19.88 -15.78 -5.62
N ILE A 268 19.04 -16.57 -6.31
CA ILE A 268 17.67 -16.87 -5.89
C ILE A 268 17.55 -18.36 -5.56
N ARG A 269 17.26 -18.67 -4.31
CA ARG A 269 17.10 -20.05 -3.83
C ARG A 269 15.64 -20.37 -3.57
N LEU A 270 15.15 -21.45 -4.18
CA LEU A 270 13.89 -22.10 -3.81
C LEU A 270 14.23 -23.36 -3.01
N VAL A 271 13.74 -23.43 -1.77
CA VAL A 271 14.02 -24.54 -0.87
C VAL A 271 12.88 -25.55 -0.97
N GLY A 272 13.18 -26.76 -1.41
CA GLY A 272 12.17 -27.79 -1.55
C GLY A 272 11.84 -28.49 -0.24
N THR A 273 12.55 -28.30 0.88
CA THR A 273 12.09 -28.87 2.17
C THR A 273 10.71 -28.38 2.65
N ALA A 274 10.07 -27.46 1.93
CA ALA A 274 8.67 -27.14 2.11
C ALA A 274 7.88 -26.99 0.79
N THR A 275 6.58 -26.75 0.91
CA THR A 275 5.66 -26.61 -0.22
C THR A 275 5.84 -25.24 -0.89
N ASN A 276 6.56 -25.23 -2.00
CA ASN A 276 6.74 -24.07 -2.88
C ASN A 276 6.06 -24.38 -4.21
N SER A 277 4.95 -23.72 -4.50
CA SER A 277 4.28 -23.89 -5.79
C SER A 277 4.12 -22.56 -6.48
N GLY A 278 4.11 -22.50 -7.81
CA GLY A 278 3.69 -21.26 -8.48
C GLY A 278 4.53 -20.02 -8.16
N ASN A 279 5.81 -20.15 -7.78
CA ASN A 279 6.67 -18.98 -7.65
C ASN A 279 6.98 -18.41 -9.02
N ILE A 280 6.87 -17.09 -9.15
CA ILE A 280 7.01 -16.35 -10.40
C ILE A 280 8.25 -15.46 -10.29
N ILE A 281 9.27 -15.72 -11.13
CA ILE A 281 10.54 -14.99 -11.14
C ILE A 281 10.68 -14.27 -12.48
N LEU A 282 10.48 -12.94 -12.50
CA LEU A 282 10.36 -12.17 -13.74
C LEU A 282 11.28 -10.95 -13.78
N ASN A 283 11.85 -10.63 -14.94
CA ASN A 283 12.57 -9.37 -15.18
C ASN A 283 13.72 -9.09 -14.19
N ASN A 284 14.32 -10.09 -13.57
CA ASN A 284 15.40 -9.89 -12.61
C ASN A 284 16.76 -9.85 -13.31
N PHE A 285 17.68 -9.03 -12.79
CA PHE A 285 19.10 -9.06 -13.14
C PHE A 285 19.84 -9.96 -12.17
N ILE A 286 20.33 -11.11 -12.63
CA ILE A 286 20.96 -12.14 -11.82
C ILE A 286 22.42 -12.26 -12.25
N GLN A 287 23.32 -11.64 -11.49
CA GLN A 287 24.67 -11.33 -11.96
C GLN A 287 25.78 -11.82 -11.03
N ASN A 288 26.83 -12.43 -11.57
CA ASN A 288 28.05 -12.76 -10.82
C ASN A 288 27.79 -13.57 -9.53
N ASN A 289 26.81 -14.48 -9.54
CA ASN A 289 26.53 -15.38 -8.43
C ASN A 289 27.17 -16.75 -8.71
N ALA A 290 27.50 -17.52 -7.66
CA ALA A 290 27.98 -18.89 -7.86
C ALA A 290 26.90 -19.79 -8.51
N ALA A 291 25.63 -19.60 -8.14
CA ALA A 291 24.49 -20.06 -8.93
C ALA A 291 23.45 -18.93 -9.05
N GLY A 292 22.88 -18.72 -10.23
CA GLY A 292 21.87 -17.68 -10.47
C GLY A 292 20.55 -18.01 -9.76
N ILE A 293 19.82 -19.01 -10.26
CA ILE A 293 18.65 -19.59 -9.60
C ILE A 293 18.96 -21.04 -9.22
N ALA A 294 18.64 -21.45 -7.99
CA ALA A 294 18.75 -22.85 -7.60
C ALA A 294 17.50 -23.33 -6.85
N LEU A 295 16.87 -24.38 -7.39
CA LEU A 295 15.88 -25.19 -6.69
C LEU A 295 16.65 -26.31 -6.00
N THR A 296 16.67 -26.26 -4.67
CA THR A 296 17.51 -27.13 -3.83
C THR A 296 16.64 -27.97 -2.90
N ASP A 297 17.19 -29.05 -2.34
CA ASP A 297 16.50 -29.98 -1.45
C ASP A 297 15.25 -30.60 -2.13
N PRO A 298 15.36 -31.74 -2.86
CA PRO A 298 14.26 -32.31 -3.65
C PRO A 298 12.96 -32.44 -2.85
N ASN A 299 11.85 -32.01 -3.46
CA ASN A 299 10.52 -32.25 -2.93
C ASN A 299 9.49 -32.39 -4.05
N PRO A 300 8.76 -33.51 -4.11
CA PRO A 300 7.75 -33.76 -5.15
C PRO A 300 6.56 -32.79 -5.10
N ALA A 301 6.32 -32.13 -3.97
CA ALA A 301 5.27 -31.12 -3.84
C ALA A 301 5.68 -29.73 -4.38
N SER A 302 6.96 -29.53 -4.73
CA SER A 302 7.44 -28.27 -5.27
C SER A 302 7.31 -28.27 -6.80
N VAL A 303 6.23 -27.65 -7.30
CA VAL A 303 5.79 -27.72 -8.70
C VAL A 303 5.35 -26.35 -9.22
N ASN A 304 5.30 -26.18 -10.54
CA ASN A 304 4.80 -24.95 -11.21
C ASN A 304 5.60 -23.68 -10.88
N ASN A 305 6.86 -23.81 -10.45
CA ASN A 305 7.74 -22.65 -10.30
C ASN A 305 8.28 -22.25 -11.68
N GLN A 306 8.36 -20.95 -11.95
CA GLN A 306 8.73 -20.44 -13.26
C GLN A 306 9.66 -19.22 -13.18
N ALA A 307 10.57 -19.11 -14.15
CA ALA A 307 11.44 -17.97 -14.32
C ALA A 307 11.46 -17.52 -15.79
N HIS A 308 11.06 -16.28 -16.08
CA HIS A 308 11.08 -15.75 -17.43
C HIS A 308 11.62 -14.33 -17.46
N PHE A 309 12.18 -13.91 -18.60
CA PHE A 309 12.62 -12.55 -18.85
C PHE A 309 13.71 -12.05 -17.90
N ASN A 310 14.39 -12.96 -17.21
CA ASN A 310 15.51 -12.63 -16.36
C ASN A 310 16.79 -12.53 -17.20
N SER A 311 17.70 -11.68 -16.77
CA SER A 311 19.06 -11.59 -17.31
C SER A 311 20.01 -12.36 -16.40
N PHE A 312 20.62 -13.41 -16.92
CA PHE A 312 21.72 -14.12 -16.28
C PHE A 312 23.04 -13.63 -16.86
N THR A 313 23.93 -13.12 -16.01
CA THR A 313 25.21 -12.53 -16.47
C THR A 313 26.35 -12.92 -15.55
N GLY A 314 27.40 -13.56 -16.07
CA GLY A 314 28.61 -13.89 -15.29
C GLY A 314 28.41 -14.85 -14.10
N ASN A 315 27.29 -15.57 -14.03
CA ASN A 315 27.09 -16.60 -13.00
C ASN A 315 27.90 -17.86 -13.35
N THR A 316 28.41 -18.59 -12.36
CA THR A 316 29.10 -19.87 -12.61
C THR A 316 28.13 -20.95 -13.11
N VAL A 317 26.94 -21.00 -12.51
CA VAL A 317 25.80 -21.79 -12.97
C VAL A 317 24.62 -20.83 -13.11
N ASN A 318 23.93 -20.82 -14.24
CA ASN A 318 22.76 -19.97 -14.42
C ASN A 318 21.57 -20.53 -13.63
N ILE A 319 21.24 -21.80 -13.85
CA ILE A 319 20.09 -22.45 -13.21
C ILE A 319 20.43 -23.88 -12.78
N GLY A 320 20.19 -24.20 -11.51
CA GLY A 320 20.24 -25.58 -11.00
C GLY A 320 18.88 -26.02 -10.46
N ASN A 321 18.42 -27.21 -10.85
CA ASN A 321 17.19 -27.79 -10.31
C ASN A 321 17.45 -29.19 -9.75
N THR A 322 17.25 -29.38 -8.46
CA THR A 322 17.29 -30.71 -7.83
C THR A 322 15.90 -31.27 -7.54
N HIS A 323 14.81 -30.58 -7.92
CA HIS A 323 13.44 -31.06 -7.73
C HIS A 323 13.02 -32.01 -8.86
N ASP A 324 12.03 -32.85 -8.58
CA ASP A 324 11.51 -33.81 -9.58
C ASP A 324 10.74 -33.11 -10.71
N ALA A 325 10.03 -32.04 -10.35
CA ALA A 325 9.29 -31.24 -11.31
C ALA A 325 10.23 -30.45 -12.21
N THR A 326 9.93 -30.42 -13.51
CA THR A 326 10.67 -29.60 -14.45
C THR A 326 10.43 -28.12 -14.13
N PHE A 327 11.52 -27.36 -14.03
CA PHE A 327 11.47 -25.92 -13.82
C PHE A 327 11.37 -25.21 -15.17
N ASP A 328 10.33 -24.40 -15.36
CA ASP A 328 10.17 -23.61 -16.58
C ASP A 328 11.01 -22.34 -16.49
N ALA A 329 12.09 -22.32 -17.27
CA ALA A 329 13.03 -21.21 -17.41
C ALA A 329 13.10 -20.71 -18.86
N THR A 330 12.00 -20.76 -19.58
CA THR A 330 11.92 -20.22 -20.94
C THR A 330 11.99 -18.69 -20.97
N CYS A 331 12.35 -18.13 -22.12
CA CYS A 331 12.38 -16.69 -22.37
C CYS A 331 13.30 -15.89 -21.44
N ASN A 332 14.45 -16.45 -21.02
CA ASN A 332 15.47 -15.72 -20.27
C ASN A 332 16.65 -15.33 -21.17
N TRP A 333 17.38 -14.29 -20.78
CA TRP A 333 18.65 -13.93 -21.40
C TRP A 333 19.81 -14.61 -20.67
N PHE A 334 20.62 -15.38 -21.40
CA PHE A 334 21.71 -16.21 -20.85
C PHE A 334 23.10 -15.80 -21.36
N GLU A 335 23.27 -14.56 -21.85
CA GLU A 335 24.49 -14.08 -22.55
C GLU A 335 24.84 -14.85 -23.84
N SER A 336 23.97 -15.76 -24.27
CA SER A 336 24.14 -16.56 -25.48
C SER A 336 22.77 -16.95 -26.03
N THR A 337 22.71 -17.13 -27.34
CA THR A 337 21.56 -17.74 -28.04
C THR A 337 21.85 -19.20 -28.44
N ASP A 338 23.08 -19.69 -28.27
CA ASP A 338 23.48 -21.07 -28.56
C ASP A 338 22.98 -22.02 -27.47
N PRO A 339 22.05 -22.96 -27.79
CA PRO A 339 21.50 -23.90 -26.81
C PRO A 339 22.54 -24.76 -26.11
N VAL A 340 23.67 -25.08 -26.75
CA VAL A 340 24.75 -25.89 -26.15
C VAL A 340 25.47 -25.09 -25.07
N VAL A 341 25.75 -23.82 -25.34
CA VAL A 341 26.37 -22.90 -24.36
C VAL A 341 25.42 -22.67 -23.19
N ILE A 342 24.14 -22.45 -23.46
CA ILE A 342 23.13 -22.25 -22.41
C ILE A 342 23.00 -23.51 -21.54
N ALA A 343 22.90 -24.69 -22.17
CA ALA A 343 22.76 -25.96 -21.46
C ALA A 343 23.95 -26.26 -20.54
N ALA A 344 25.17 -25.82 -20.88
CA ALA A 344 26.34 -25.98 -20.02
C ALA A 344 26.22 -25.21 -18.69
N GLY A 345 25.44 -24.13 -18.65
CA GLY A 345 25.13 -23.35 -17.44
C GLY A 345 23.89 -23.84 -16.69
N ILE A 346 23.29 -24.96 -17.09
CA ILE A 346 22.06 -25.51 -16.52
C ILE A 346 22.30 -26.91 -15.95
N SER A 347 21.70 -27.21 -14.80
CA SER A 347 21.75 -28.55 -14.18
C SER A 347 20.37 -29.00 -13.74
N GLY A 348 20.05 -30.29 -13.95
CA GLY A 348 18.78 -30.90 -13.58
C GLY A 348 17.63 -30.63 -14.56
N PRO A 349 16.38 -30.99 -14.20
CA PRO A 349 15.24 -30.90 -15.11
C PRO A 349 14.78 -29.44 -15.25
N VAL A 350 15.26 -28.77 -16.30
CA VAL A 350 14.93 -27.37 -16.62
C VAL A 350 14.54 -27.30 -18.09
N THR A 351 13.38 -26.71 -18.38
CA THR A 351 13.03 -26.31 -19.74
C THR A 351 13.52 -24.88 -19.94
N PHE A 352 14.31 -24.63 -20.99
CA PHE A 352 14.83 -23.29 -21.28
C PHE A 352 14.65 -22.95 -22.75
N ALA A 353 14.54 -21.65 -23.02
CA ALA A 353 14.54 -21.06 -24.35
C ALA A 353 15.12 -19.65 -24.21
N PRO A 354 16.11 -19.24 -25.02
CA PRO A 354 16.66 -17.90 -24.93
C PRO A 354 15.63 -16.83 -25.36
N PHE A 355 15.63 -15.69 -24.67
CA PHE A 355 14.77 -14.53 -24.96
C PHE A 355 15.06 -13.90 -26.33
N LEU A 356 16.33 -13.93 -26.75
CA LEU A 356 16.80 -13.46 -28.06
C LEU A 356 17.23 -14.66 -28.89
N THR A 357 16.88 -14.71 -30.18
CA THR A 357 17.36 -15.76 -31.10
C THR A 357 18.43 -15.25 -32.06
N ASP A 358 18.41 -13.97 -32.42
CA ASP A 358 19.33 -13.38 -33.40
C ASP A 358 20.18 -12.22 -32.85
N GLY A 359 19.85 -11.69 -31.67
CA GLY A 359 20.59 -10.56 -31.07
C GLY A 359 20.49 -9.27 -31.90
N ILE A 360 19.49 -9.17 -32.77
CA ILE A 360 19.23 -8.01 -33.62
C ILE A 360 18.09 -7.22 -33.00
N ASP A 361 18.29 -5.92 -32.84
CA ASP A 361 17.18 -4.99 -32.63
C ASP A 361 16.38 -4.89 -33.95
N SER A 362 15.35 -5.72 -34.07
CA SER A 362 14.50 -5.81 -35.26
C SER A 362 13.44 -4.71 -35.33
N ASP A 363 13.31 -3.88 -34.28
CA ASP A 363 12.45 -2.71 -34.24
C ASP A 363 13.16 -1.52 -33.57
N PRO A 364 14.06 -0.83 -34.30
CA PRO A 364 14.83 0.30 -33.77
C PRO A 364 13.99 1.53 -33.39
N GLY A 365 12.66 1.48 -33.57
CA GLY A 365 11.72 2.47 -33.06
C GLY A 365 11.31 2.22 -31.60
N LEU A 366 11.68 1.07 -31.02
CA LEU A 366 11.42 0.68 -29.64
C LEU A 366 12.74 0.53 -28.89
N ASP A 367 12.85 1.15 -27.72
CA ASP A 367 14.04 0.98 -26.88
C ASP A 367 14.17 -0.48 -26.40
N GLY A 368 15.27 -1.14 -26.75
CA GLY A 368 15.66 -2.47 -26.23
C GLY A 368 15.55 -3.62 -27.24
N PHE A 369 16.01 -4.82 -26.85
CA PHE A 369 15.95 -6.00 -27.71
C PHE A 369 14.55 -6.65 -27.70
N GLN A 370 14.06 -7.08 -28.86
CA GLN A 370 12.73 -7.67 -29.02
C GLN A 370 12.72 -9.18 -28.64
N PRO A 371 11.66 -9.68 -27.99
CA PRO A 371 11.52 -11.11 -27.68
C PRO A 371 11.43 -11.96 -28.94
N THR A 372 11.80 -13.24 -28.86
CA THR A 372 11.35 -14.22 -29.86
C THR A 372 9.81 -14.27 -29.94
N THR A 373 9.23 -14.58 -31.10
CA THR A 373 7.77 -14.60 -31.30
C THR A 373 7.01 -15.58 -30.40
N SER A 374 7.69 -16.56 -29.80
CA SER A 374 7.15 -17.49 -28.81
C SER A 374 7.15 -16.96 -27.38
N CYS A 375 7.87 -15.86 -27.12
CA CYS A 375 8.00 -15.28 -25.80
C CYS A 375 6.95 -14.19 -25.56
N VAL A 376 5.92 -14.55 -24.81
CA VAL A 376 4.83 -13.66 -24.42
C VAL A 376 5.15 -13.12 -23.02
N VAL A 377 5.49 -11.84 -22.90
CA VAL A 377 5.92 -11.25 -21.61
C VAL A 377 4.71 -10.74 -20.80
N PRO A 378 4.72 -10.65 -19.46
CA PRO A 378 3.53 -10.26 -18.66
C PRO A 378 3.32 -8.74 -18.42
N VAL A 379 2.09 -8.33 -18.09
CA VAL A 379 1.73 -6.97 -17.63
C VAL A 379 2.14 -6.75 -16.18
N LEU A 380 2.74 -5.59 -15.86
CA LEU A 380 3.08 -5.24 -14.48
C LEU A 380 2.45 -3.92 -14.01
N LEU A 381 1.46 -4.07 -13.13
CA LEU A 381 0.81 -2.96 -12.40
C LEU A 381 1.73 -2.39 -11.30
N THR A 382 1.97 -1.08 -11.32
CA THR A 382 2.74 -0.35 -10.28
C THR A 382 1.87 0.31 -9.23
N SER A 383 0.68 0.78 -9.60
CA SER A 383 -0.23 1.44 -8.67
C SER A 383 -1.68 1.21 -9.06
N PHE A 384 -2.57 1.19 -8.08
CA PHE A 384 -4.01 1.34 -8.30
C PHE A 384 -4.61 2.07 -7.10
N THR A 385 -5.17 3.23 -7.36
CA THR A 385 -5.74 4.15 -6.37
C THR A 385 -7.04 4.70 -6.88
N GLY A 386 -7.81 5.31 -5.98
CA GLY A 386 -9.06 5.96 -6.32
C GLY A 386 -9.35 7.10 -5.38
N GLN A 387 -10.04 8.11 -5.88
CA GLN A 387 -10.47 9.27 -5.10
C GLN A 387 -11.92 9.60 -5.44
N ALA A 388 -12.69 9.96 -4.42
CA ALA A 388 -13.97 10.62 -4.60
C ALA A 388 -13.73 12.10 -4.95
N LYS A 389 -14.09 12.51 -6.17
CA LYS A 389 -13.94 13.89 -6.64
C LYS A 389 -15.15 14.28 -7.49
N ASP A 390 -15.70 15.47 -7.23
CA ASP A 390 -16.81 16.04 -8.01
C ASP A 390 -17.98 15.06 -8.22
N TRP A 391 -18.33 14.31 -7.17
CA TRP A 391 -19.42 13.31 -7.18
C TRP A 391 -19.15 12.07 -8.06
N THR A 392 -17.90 11.83 -8.44
CA THR A 392 -17.46 10.66 -9.20
C THR A 392 -16.35 9.91 -8.48
N ALA A 393 -16.18 8.62 -8.77
CA ALA A 393 -14.96 7.89 -8.41
C ALA A 393 -13.96 8.05 -9.55
N VAL A 394 -12.88 8.75 -9.29
CA VAL A 394 -11.75 8.82 -10.22
C VAL A 394 -10.77 7.72 -9.81
N LEU A 395 -10.71 6.66 -10.61
CA LEU A 395 -9.80 5.55 -10.45
C LEU A 395 -8.56 5.79 -11.31
N THR A 396 -7.38 5.64 -10.74
CA THR A 396 -6.12 5.82 -11.45
C THR A 396 -5.20 4.65 -11.19
N TRP A 397 -4.54 4.17 -12.24
CA TRP A 397 -3.51 3.17 -12.11
C TRP A 397 -2.35 3.49 -13.02
N SER A 398 -1.24 2.83 -12.73
CA SER A 398 -0.09 2.84 -13.60
C SER A 398 0.46 1.44 -13.74
N THR A 399 1.06 1.17 -14.90
CA THR A 399 1.90 0.02 -15.18
C THR A 399 3.33 0.51 -15.29
N SER A 400 4.32 -0.28 -14.88
CA SER A 400 5.74 0.02 -15.18
C SER A 400 6.16 -0.52 -16.52
N SER A 401 5.54 -1.63 -16.89
CA SER A 401 5.72 -2.32 -18.14
C SER A 401 4.42 -3.07 -18.42
N GLU A 402 4.11 -3.22 -19.68
CA GLU A 402 2.92 -3.87 -20.17
C GLU A 402 3.36 -4.83 -21.21
N ILE A 403 3.13 -6.11 -21.02
CA ILE A 403 3.41 -7.02 -22.10
C ILE A 403 2.34 -8.09 -22.13
N ASN A 404 1.95 -8.52 -23.33
CA ASN A 404 0.76 -9.33 -23.53
C ASN A 404 -0.53 -8.67 -23.00
N SER A 405 -0.53 -7.34 -22.79
CA SER A 405 -1.63 -6.67 -22.11
C SER A 405 -2.77 -6.41 -23.09
N SER A 406 -3.89 -7.13 -23.00
CA SER A 406 -5.03 -6.77 -23.83
C SER A 406 -5.69 -5.51 -23.30
N HIS A 407 -6.17 -5.55 -22.06
CA HIS A 407 -6.96 -4.47 -21.48
C HIS A 407 -7.15 -4.64 -19.98
N PHE A 408 -7.55 -3.55 -19.35
CA PHE A 408 -8.05 -3.53 -17.99
C PHE A 408 -9.58 -3.56 -18.01
N VAL A 409 -10.19 -4.50 -17.29
CA VAL A 409 -11.60 -4.45 -16.95
C VAL A 409 -11.73 -3.86 -15.55
N ILE A 410 -12.48 -2.77 -15.43
CA ILE A 410 -12.73 -2.11 -14.16
C ILE A 410 -13.96 -2.80 -13.56
N GLU A 411 -13.81 -3.33 -12.35
CA GLU A 411 -14.89 -4.00 -11.66
C GLU A 411 -15.24 -3.31 -10.34
N ARG A 412 -16.55 -3.27 -10.04
CA ARG A 412 -17.14 -2.64 -8.87
C ARG A 412 -17.97 -3.62 -8.04
N SER A 413 -17.91 -3.46 -6.72
CA SER A 413 -18.70 -4.23 -5.75
C SER A 413 -19.18 -3.34 -4.59
N THR A 414 -20.31 -3.69 -3.98
CA THR A 414 -20.82 -3.07 -2.74
C THR A 414 -20.63 -3.96 -1.51
N ASP A 415 -20.23 -5.22 -1.70
CA ASP A 415 -20.08 -6.23 -0.64
C ASP A 415 -18.67 -6.84 -0.57
N GLN A 416 -17.75 -6.37 -1.42
CA GLN A 416 -16.37 -6.87 -1.57
C GLN A 416 -16.28 -8.32 -2.07
N VAL A 417 -17.39 -8.98 -2.39
CA VAL A 417 -17.44 -10.39 -2.79
C VAL A 417 -17.89 -10.51 -4.25
N ARG A 418 -19.00 -9.85 -4.61
CA ARG A 418 -19.58 -9.88 -5.95
C ARG A 418 -19.16 -8.64 -6.71
N PHE A 419 -18.25 -8.82 -7.65
CA PHE A 419 -17.77 -7.78 -8.55
C PHE A 419 -18.48 -7.83 -9.89
N SER A 420 -18.83 -6.65 -10.40
CA SER A 420 -19.46 -6.45 -11.71
C SER A 420 -18.59 -5.54 -12.56
N SER A 421 -18.44 -5.86 -13.84
CA SER A 421 -17.70 -5.00 -14.78
C SER A 421 -18.46 -3.70 -15.03
N ILE A 422 -17.78 -2.57 -14.90
CA ILE A 422 -18.32 -1.23 -15.13
C ILE A 422 -17.61 -0.48 -16.27
N GLY A 423 -16.52 -1.04 -16.80
CA GLY A 423 -15.78 -0.41 -17.88
C GLY A 423 -14.57 -1.20 -18.34
N ARG A 424 -14.02 -0.80 -19.48
CA ARG A 424 -12.79 -1.34 -20.05
C ARG A 424 -11.90 -0.21 -20.52
N VAL A 425 -10.60 -0.30 -20.22
CA VAL A 425 -9.58 0.60 -20.74
C VAL A 425 -8.53 -0.24 -21.46
N GLN A 426 -8.23 0.12 -22.70
CA GLN A 426 -7.27 -0.62 -23.52
C GLN A 426 -5.86 -0.37 -22.98
N ALA A 427 -5.09 -1.45 -22.82
CA ALA A 427 -3.67 -1.37 -22.48
C ALA A 427 -2.85 -1.09 -23.76
N GLN A 428 -1.58 -0.75 -23.63
CA GLN A 428 -0.65 -0.57 -24.75
C GLN A 428 -0.32 -1.89 -25.48
N GLY A 429 -0.61 -3.05 -24.90
CA GLY A 429 -0.18 -4.33 -25.47
C GLY A 429 1.25 -4.67 -25.09
N PHE A 430 2.18 -3.83 -25.53
CA PHE A 430 3.61 -3.88 -25.23
C PHE A 430 4.14 -2.49 -24.83
N SER A 431 4.80 -2.38 -23.69
CA SER A 431 5.56 -1.21 -23.23
C SER A 431 6.56 -1.59 -22.16
N GLN A 432 7.75 -0.99 -22.24
CA GLN A 432 8.80 -1.07 -21.21
C GLN A 432 8.88 0.22 -20.37
N THR A 433 8.01 1.18 -20.64
CA THR A 433 7.94 2.45 -19.92
C THR A 433 6.65 2.54 -19.11
N SER A 434 6.67 3.37 -18.07
CA SER A 434 5.49 3.51 -17.22
C SER A 434 4.35 4.18 -17.98
N HIS A 435 3.17 3.56 -17.96
CA HIS A 435 1.94 4.17 -18.47
C HIS A 435 0.98 4.45 -17.33
N ALA A 436 0.28 5.57 -17.43
CA ALA A 436 -0.76 5.97 -16.48
C ALA A 436 -2.12 5.94 -17.16
N TYR A 437 -3.10 5.45 -16.43
CA TYR A 437 -4.47 5.28 -16.88
C TYR A 437 -5.43 5.85 -15.86
N GLN A 438 -6.61 6.20 -16.37
CA GLN A 438 -7.70 6.70 -15.56
C GLN A 438 -9.02 6.13 -16.04
N PHE A 439 -9.91 5.88 -15.09
CA PHE A 439 -11.30 5.58 -15.34
C PHE A 439 -12.17 6.36 -14.35
N THR A 440 -13.25 6.97 -14.83
CA THR A 440 -14.20 7.69 -13.99
C THR A 440 -15.50 6.92 -13.91
N ASP A 441 -15.87 6.48 -12.71
CA ASP A 441 -17.21 5.97 -12.42
C ASP A 441 -18.10 7.14 -11.97
N ALA A 442 -19.12 7.45 -12.76
CA ALA A 442 -20.10 8.48 -12.45
C ALA A 442 -21.34 7.93 -11.72
N ASP A 443 -21.54 6.61 -11.72
CA ASP A 443 -22.72 5.95 -11.14
C ASP A 443 -22.47 5.60 -9.67
N ILE A 444 -22.26 6.63 -8.87
CA ILE A 444 -21.79 6.49 -7.50
C ILE A 444 -22.94 6.21 -6.53
N LEU A 445 -22.70 5.27 -5.62
CA LEU A 445 -23.60 4.95 -4.51
C LEU A 445 -23.17 5.68 -3.24
N PHE A 446 -24.02 6.58 -2.76
CA PHE A 446 -23.80 7.37 -1.55
C PHE A 446 -24.15 6.58 -0.28
N GLY A 447 -23.48 6.93 0.83
CA GLY A 447 -23.81 6.41 2.15
C GLY A 447 -23.35 4.97 2.43
N GLN A 448 -22.64 4.34 1.50
CA GLN A 448 -22.10 2.99 1.66
C GLN A 448 -20.70 2.86 1.04
N PRO A 449 -19.88 1.90 1.50
CA PRO A 449 -18.60 1.62 0.87
C PRO A 449 -18.80 1.01 -0.52
N VAL A 450 -17.99 1.48 -1.47
CA VAL A 450 -17.89 0.92 -2.82
C VAL A 450 -16.47 0.44 -3.04
N PHE A 451 -16.32 -0.78 -3.53
CA PHE A 451 -15.05 -1.46 -3.73
C PHE A 451 -14.74 -1.56 -5.22
N TYR A 452 -13.51 -1.29 -5.60
CA TYR A 452 -13.04 -1.38 -6.97
C TYR A 452 -11.82 -2.28 -7.08
N ARG A 453 -11.71 -3.00 -8.20
CA ARG A 453 -10.50 -3.72 -8.60
C ARG A 453 -10.34 -3.66 -10.11
N LEU A 454 -9.13 -3.89 -10.58
CA LEU A 454 -8.84 -4.15 -11.99
C LEU A 454 -8.76 -5.65 -12.20
N LYS A 455 -9.38 -6.13 -13.27
CA LYS A 455 -9.04 -7.40 -13.90
C LYS A 455 -8.17 -7.09 -15.10
N MET A 456 -6.90 -7.42 -14.99
CA MET A 456 -5.88 -7.23 -16.01
C MET A 456 -5.95 -8.44 -16.93
N VAL A 457 -6.37 -8.23 -18.17
CA VAL A 457 -6.61 -9.30 -19.15
C VAL A 457 -5.52 -9.26 -20.19
N ASP A 458 -4.96 -10.43 -20.46
CA ASP A 458 -3.89 -10.62 -21.41
C ASP A 458 -4.44 -10.91 -22.82
N LEU A 459 -3.62 -10.81 -23.88
CA LEU A 459 -4.08 -11.06 -25.26
C LEU A 459 -4.48 -12.52 -25.51
N ASP A 460 -3.94 -13.45 -24.71
CA ASP A 460 -4.34 -14.87 -24.69
C ASP A 460 -5.62 -15.16 -23.88
N GLY A 461 -6.20 -14.12 -23.25
CA GLY A 461 -7.42 -14.22 -22.45
C GLY A 461 -7.24 -14.65 -21.00
N THR A 462 -6.02 -14.94 -20.57
CA THR A 462 -5.71 -15.12 -19.14
C THR A 462 -5.84 -13.78 -18.40
N TYR A 463 -5.93 -13.83 -17.07
CA TYR A 463 -6.11 -12.60 -16.30
C TYR A 463 -5.58 -12.70 -14.86
N GLN A 464 -5.24 -11.54 -14.31
CA GLN A 464 -4.94 -11.34 -12.90
C GLN A 464 -5.76 -10.19 -12.32
N TYR A 465 -5.97 -10.18 -11.00
CA TYR A 465 -6.66 -9.09 -10.32
C TYR A 465 -5.68 -8.18 -9.57
N SER A 466 -5.95 -6.88 -9.56
CA SER A 466 -5.28 -5.94 -8.68
C SER A 466 -5.72 -6.14 -7.22
N LYS A 467 -5.07 -5.41 -6.30
CA LYS A 467 -5.66 -5.14 -4.98
C LYS A 467 -7.05 -4.50 -5.13
N VAL A 468 -7.90 -4.71 -4.12
CA VAL A 468 -9.19 -4.03 -4.00
C VAL A 468 -8.98 -2.70 -3.28
N ILE A 469 -9.49 -1.61 -3.85
CA ILE A 469 -9.55 -0.31 -3.18
C ILE A 469 -10.97 -0.02 -2.73
N ARG A 470 -11.11 0.66 -1.59
CA ARG A 470 -12.40 1.01 -1.00
C ARG A 470 -12.56 2.52 -1.04
N LEU A 471 -13.66 2.99 -1.62
CA LEU A 471 -14.11 4.37 -1.54
C LEU A 471 -15.40 4.45 -0.72
N THR A 472 -15.66 5.58 -0.09
CA THR A 472 -16.92 5.84 0.59
C THR A 472 -17.36 7.24 0.25
N PHE A 473 -18.54 7.35 -0.33
CA PHE A 473 -19.13 8.62 -0.73
C PHE A 473 -20.07 9.06 0.36
N ASN A 474 -19.57 9.93 1.24
CA ASN A 474 -20.40 10.55 2.24
C ASN A 474 -21.33 11.55 1.54
N LYS A 475 -22.63 11.47 1.84
CA LYS A 475 -23.60 12.44 1.35
C LYS A 475 -23.19 13.82 1.87
N GLY A 476 -22.60 14.65 1.01
CA GLY A 476 -22.23 16.02 1.35
C GLY A 476 -23.48 16.81 1.72
N ALA A 477 -23.40 17.56 2.81
CA ALA A 477 -24.50 18.33 3.34
C ALA A 477 -25.05 19.35 2.31
N SER A 478 -26.37 19.39 2.19
CA SER A 478 -27.22 20.33 1.43
C SER A 478 -27.54 19.99 -0.04
N PHE A 479 -28.59 19.19 -0.21
CA PHE A 479 -29.29 18.98 -1.49
C PHE A 479 -29.95 20.28 -2.03
N VAL A 480 -30.16 21.30 -1.18
CA VAL A 480 -30.51 22.68 -1.58
C VAL A 480 -29.28 23.56 -1.43
N GLN A 481 -28.82 24.18 -2.51
CA GLN A 481 -27.58 24.97 -2.50
C GLN A 481 -27.84 26.41 -2.07
N ARG A 482 -28.98 26.98 -2.46
CA ARG A 482 -29.42 28.33 -2.07
C ARG A 482 -30.89 28.56 -2.40
N VAL A 483 -31.53 29.47 -1.66
CA VAL A 483 -32.85 30.02 -1.96
C VAL A 483 -32.79 31.54 -2.05
N PHE A 484 -33.43 32.15 -3.06
CA PHE A 484 -33.36 33.59 -3.28
C PHE A 484 -34.55 34.13 -4.11
N PRO A 485 -34.93 35.41 -3.98
CA PRO A 485 -34.39 36.39 -3.04
C PRO A 485 -34.88 36.17 -1.61
N ASN A 486 -34.05 36.54 -0.65
CA ASN A 486 -34.39 36.64 0.77
C ASN A 486 -33.84 37.99 1.27
N PRO A 487 -34.68 39.01 1.58
CA PRO A 487 -36.13 38.91 1.76
C PRO A 487 -36.96 38.66 0.49
N ALA A 488 -38.04 37.89 0.64
CA ALA A 488 -39.04 37.63 -0.39
C ALA A 488 -40.22 38.62 -0.30
N ARG A 489 -41.00 38.76 -1.38
CA ARG A 489 -42.25 39.55 -1.39
C ARG A 489 -43.46 38.63 -1.35
N ALA A 490 -44.44 38.94 -0.50
CA ALA A 490 -45.69 38.18 -0.45
C ALA A 490 -46.39 38.16 -1.82
N GLY A 491 -46.87 37.00 -2.27
CA GLY A 491 -47.54 36.83 -3.56
C GLY A 491 -46.59 36.73 -4.77
N GLN A 492 -45.27 36.71 -4.58
CA GLN A 492 -44.28 36.52 -5.64
C GLN A 492 -43.54 35.19 -5.53
N SER A 493 -42.85 34.81 -6.60
CA SER A 493 -42.05 33.59 -6.64
C SER A 493 -40.59 33.82 -6.22
N ILE A 494 -40.02 32.85 -5.53
CA ILE A 494 -38.58 32.73 -5.26
C ILE A 494 -38.00 31.54 -6.05
N GLN A 495 -36.68 31.42 -6.08
CA GLN A 495 -35.93 30.37 -6.75
C GLN A 495 -35.14 29.56 -5.72
N ALA A 496 -35.12 28.24 -5.89
CA ALA A 496 -34.27 27.33 -5.14
C ALA A 496 -33.37 26.56 -6.13
N ASP A 497 -32.05 26.63 -5.92
CA ASP A 497 -31.12 25.75 -6.62
C ASP A 497 -31.04 24.44 -5.82
N ILE A 498 -31.42 23.33 -6.46
CA ILE A 498 -31.52 21.99 -5.84
C ILE A 498 -30.73 21.01 -6.70
N THR A 499 -29.94 20.16 -6.04
CA THR A 499 -29.23 19.03 -6.64
C THR A 499 -29.86 17.74 -6.17
N SER A 500 -30.28 16.90 -7.12
CA SER A 500 -30.87 15.59 -6.86
C SER A 500 -30.06 14.49 -7.55
N ASP A 501 -29.99 13.31 -6.94
CA ASP A 501 -29.38 12.10 -7.51
C ASP A 501 -30.37 11.29 -8.36
N SER A 502 -31.66 11.62 -8.27
CA SER A 502 -32.76 10.86 -8.85
C SER A 502 -33.92 11.76 -9.23
N ASN A 503 -34.83 11.24 -10.05
CA ASN A 503 -36.09 11.90 -10.35
C ASN A 503 -37.07 11.64 -9.21
N GLN A 504 -37.35 12.66 -8.40
CA GLN A 504 -38.14 12.50 -7.18
C GLN A 504 -39.08 13.69 -6.94
N TRP A 505 -40.13 13.46 -6.16
CA TRP A 505 -40.95 14.55 -5.64
C TRP A 505 -40.32 15.11 -4.35
N VAL A 506 -40.24 16.43 -4.27
CA VAL A 506 -39.76 17.15 -3.10
C VAL A 506 -40.89 17.98 -2.53
N GLN A 507 -41.14 17.84 -1.24
CA GLN A 507 -42.14 18.60 -0.51
C GLN A 507 -41.55 19.90 0.01
N VAL A 508 -42.14 21.02 -0.37
CA VAL A 508 -41.75 22.36 0.09
C VAL A 508 -42.85 22.91 0.98
N SER A 509 -42.50 23.35 2.18
CA SER A 509 -43.42 23.95 3.15
C SER A 509 -42.88 25.28 3.66
N LEU A 510 -43.78 26.23 3.94
CA LEU A 510 -43.44 27.50 4.59
C LEU A 510 -44.16 27.58 5.93
N LEU A 511 -43.45 27.85 7.01
CA LEU A 511 -43.98 27.89 8.36
C LEU A 511 -43.80 29.28 8.97
N ASN A 512 -44.79 29.74 9.73
CA ASN A 512 -44.65 30.95 10.55
C ASN A 512 -43.86 30.66 11.84
N THR A 513 -43.57 31.69 12.63
CA THR A 513 -42.83 31.56 13.90
C THR A 513 -43.54 30.74 14.98
N ALA A 514 -44.85 30.51 14.85
CA ALA A 514 -45.63 29.61 15.71
C ALA A 514 -45.60 28.14 15.23
N GLY A 515 -44.84 27.83 14.16
CA GLY A 515 -44.77 26.48 13.58
C GLY A 515 -46.00 26.11 12.75
N GLN A 516 -46.92 27.04 12.49
CA GLN A 516 -48.07 26.78 11.62
C GLN A 516 -47.64 26.84 10.15
N ARG A 517 -48.05 25.83 9.38
CA ARG A 517 -47.74 25.71 7.95
C ARG A 517 -48.66 26.62 7.13
N ILE A 518 -48.07 27.62 6.48
CA ILE A 518 -48.72 28.63 5.63
C ILE A 518 -48.77 28.21 4.16
N MET A 519 -47.81 27.40 3.74
CA MET A 519 -47.72 26.87 2.38
C MET A 519 -47.28 25.41 2.43
N GLN A 520 -47.80 24.61 1.50
CA GLN A 520 -47.22 23.32 1.12
C GLN A 520 -47.38 23.12 -0.38
N GLN A 521 -46.32 22.71 -1.05
CA GLN A 521 -46.31 22.32 -2.47
C GLN A 521 -45.37 21.14 -2.69
N SER A 522 -45.60 20.38 -3.76
CA SER A 522 -44.67 19.34 -4.21
C SER A 522 -44.09 19.74 -5.55
N ILE A 523 -42.77 19.68 -5.68
CA ILE A 523 -42.05 19.95 -6.93
C ILE A 523 -41.35 18.68 -7.39
N ARG A 524 -41.32 18.45 -8.70
CA ARG A 524 -40.57 17.33 -9.28
C ARG A 524 -39.15 17.80 -9.58
N VAL A 525 -38.16 17.18 -8.95
CA VAL A 525 -36.74 17.47 -9.21
C VAL A 525 -36.14 16.37 -10.07
N GLN A 526 -35.30 16.75 -11.03
CA GLN A 526 -34.60 15.84 -11.92
C GLN A 526 -33.16 15.60 -11.42
N PRO A 527 -32.53 14.48 -11.84
CA PRO A 527 -31.12 14.23 -11.55
C PRO A 527 -30.23 15.38 -12.02
N GLY A 528 -29.20 15.70 -11.22
CA GLY A 528 -28.32 16.83 -11.44
C GLY A 528 -28.78 18.11 -10.73
N GLN A 529 -28.14 19.23 -11.07
CA GLN A 529 -28.48 20.55 -10.52
C GLN A 529 -29.59 21.20 -11.35
N GLY A 530 -30.66 21.63 -10.68
CA GLY A 530 -31.78 22.34 -11.29
C GLY A 530 -32.19 23.57 -10.49
N ARG A 531 -32.84 24.52 -11.17
CA ARG A 531 -33.44 25.71 -10.55
C ARG A 531 -34.95 25.57 -10.56
N TYR A 532 -35.56 25.69 -9.38
CA TYR A 532 -36.99 25.46 -9.19
C TYR A 532 -37.66 26.70 -8.61
N GLN A 533 -38.77 27.09 -9.23
CA GLN A 533 -39.58 28.23 -8.82
C GLN A 533 -40.56 27.83 -7.71
N LEU A 534 -40.61 28.62 -6.64
CA LEU A 534 -41.48 28.41 -5.47
C LEU A 534 -42.36 29.64 -5.27
N ASN A 535 -43.69 29.47 -5.29
CA ASN A 535 -44.62 30.58 -5.14
C ASN A 535 -44.92 30.88 -3.67
N ILE A 536 -44.65 32.10 -3.20
CA ILE A 536 -44.93 32.54 -1.83
C ILE A 536 -46.36 33.08 -1.73
N PRO A 537 -47.23 32.55 -0.84
CA PRO A 537 -48.61 33.03 -0.70
C PRO A 537 -48.68 34.51 -0.29
N SER A 538 -49.73 35.22 -0.73
CA SER A 538 -49.98 36.61 -0.31
C SER A 538 -50.28 36.76 1.19
N SER A 539 -50.64 35.66 1.86
CA SER A 539 -50.85 35.59 3.31
C SER A 539 -49.56 35.49 4.12
N ALA A 540 -48.42 35.20 3.49
CA ALA A 540 -47.13 35.08 4.16
C ALA A 540 -46.56 36.46 4.50
N LYS A 541 -46.26 36.70 5.78
CA LYS A 541 -45.64 37.96 6.26
C LYS A 541 -44.72 37.68 7.45
N GLY A 542 -43.64 38.47 7.56
CA GLY A 542 -42.69 38.41 8.66
C GLY A 542 -41.64 37.31 8.51
N PHE A 543 -41.01 36.94 9.62
CA PHE A 543 -40.03 35.85 9.64
C PHE A 543 -40.70 34.48 9.51
N MET A 544 -40.17 33.66 8.62
CA MET A 544 -40.69 32.34 8.28
C MET A 544 -39.56 31.32 8.16
N ILE A 545 -39.91 30.04 8.22
CA ILE A 545 -39.01 28.92 7.95
C ILE A 545 -39.49 28.22 6.68
N LEU A 546 -38.66 28.21 5.65
CA LEU A 546 -38.83 27.38 4.47
C LEU A 546 -38.25 26.00 4.77
N MET A 547 -39.05 24.95 4.57
CA MET A 547 -38.64 23.56 4.69
C MET A 547 -38.77 22.88 3.34
N ILE A 548 -37.70 22.24 2.89
CA ILE A 548 -37.69 21.43 1.67
C ILE A 548 -37.34 20.01 2.11
N ARG A 549 -38.15 19.01 1.72
CA ARG A 549 -37.99 17.61 2.13
C ARG A 549 -38.01 16.68 0.91
N ALA A 550 -36.95 15.90 0.74
CA ALA A 550 -36.84 14.86 -0.27
C ALA A 550 -37.57 13.57 0.13
N GLU A 551 -37.80 12.66 -0.83
CA GLU A 551 -38.49 11.38 -0.59
C GLU A 551 -37.73 10.47 0.39
N ASP A 552 -36.40 10.53 0.35
CA ASP A 552 -35.51 9.79 1.25
C ASP A 552 -35.47 10.35 2.69
N GLY A 553 -36.27 11.38 2.98
CA GLY A 553 -36.35 12.04 4.29
C GLY A 553 -35.32 13.15 4.50
N THR A 554 -34.43 13.42 3.54
CA THR A 554 -33.48 14.54 3.63
C THR A 554 -34.24 15.85 3.75
N LEU A 555 -33.85 16.68 4.72
CA LEU A 555 -34.53 17.92 5.06
C LEU A 555 -33.57 19.10 5.00
N HIS A 556 -33.97 20.16 4.33
CA HIS A 556 -33.30 21.45 4.32
C HIS A 556 -34.23 22.50 4.92
N THR A 557 -33.68 23.38 5.75
CA THR A 557 -34.41 24.46 6.40
C THR A 557 -33.70 25.79 6.20
N GLU A 558 -34.41 26.80 5.73
CA GLU A 558 -33.89 28.15 5.55
C GLU A 558 -34.79 29.19 6.22
N LYS A 559 -34.20 30.14 6.94
CA LYS A 559 -34.94 31.28 7.50
C LYS A 559 -35.19 32.31 6.40
N MET A 560 -36.44 32.70 6.21
CA MET A 560 -36.82 33.72 5.23
C MET A 560 -37.52 34.91 5.90
N GLN A 561 -37.24 36.11 5.42
CA GLN A 561 -38.05 37.29 5.69
C GLN A 561 -39.02 37.51 4.53
N VAL A 562 -40.33 37.59 4.80
CA VAL A 562 -41.34 37.90 3.78
C VAL A 562 -41.95 39.27 4.07
N ASN A 563 -41.77 40.21 3.14
CA ASN A 563 -42.25 41.59 3.22
C ASN A 563 -43.62 41.77 2.55
#